data_AF-A0A6C0QXR4-F1
#
_entry.id   AF-A0A6C0QXR4-F1
#
_cell.length_a   1.000
_cell.length_b   1.000
_cell.length_c   1.000
_cell.angle_alpha   90.00
_cell.angle_beta   90.00
_cell.angle_gamma   90.00
#
_symmetry.space_group_name_H-M   'P 1'
#
loop_
_entity.id
_entity.type
_entity.pdbx_description
1 polymer ?
#
loop_
_entity_poly.entity_id
_entity_poly.type
_entity_poly.pdbx_seq_one_letter_code
_entity_poly.pdbx_strand_id
1 'polypeptide(L)'
;MVFEKKTNEVDKLKKEYENKQEHLEKLVGQLTVEVDWLKKNLVLNKSLEDRKVMVERDNTKITVKRQANRTSVSRHRKGHRESEENVQIMHHIDEIYMKHPYFGYRRMIQFFEIKIQNQF
;
A
#
# COMPACT_ATOMS: atom_id res chain seq x y z
N MET A 1 -1.95 56.72 29.10
CA MET A 1 -2.80 55.64 28.53
C MET A 1 -1.99 54.89 27.47
N VAL A 2 -1.10 53.97 27.90
CA VAL A 2 -0.11 53.30 27.00
C VAL A 2 -0.36 51.78 26.89
N PHE A 3 -1.17 51.21 27.78
CA PHE A 3 -1.40 49.76 27.86
C PHE A 3 -2.50 49.24 26.92
N GLU A 4 -3.55 50.02 26.63
CA GLU A 4 -4.66 49.60 25.75
C GLU A 4 -4.28 49.46 24.27
N LYS A 5 -3.21 50.15 23.83
CA LYS A 5 -2.76 50.08 22.44
C LYS A 5 -2.12 48.71 22.12
N LYS A 6 -1.44 48.12 23.11
CA LYS A 6 -0.79 46.81 22.98
C LYS A 6 -1.78 45.65 22.93
N THR A 7 -2.85 45.71 23.72
CA THR A 7 -3.91 44.68 23.70
C THR A 7 -4.65 44.66 22.37
N ASN A 8 -4.97 45.83 21.82
CA ASN A 8 -5.61 45.97 20.50
C ASN A 8 -4.77 45.42 19.33
N GLU A 9 -3.44 45.58 19.36
CA GLU A 9 -2.57 45.00 18.32
C GLU A 9 -2.48 43.47 18.44
N VAL A 10 -2.45 42.94 19.66
CA VAL A 10 -2.46 41.49 19.90
C VAL A 10 -3.77 40.86 19.43
N ASP A 11 -4.91 41.51 19.66
CA ASP A 11 -6.22 41.00 19.22
C ASP A 11 -6.37 41.05 17.69
N LYS A 12 -5.84 42.09 17.03
CA LYS A 12 -5.78 42.15 15.55
C LYS A 12 -4.92 41.03 14.97
N LEU A 13 -3.75 40.79 15.56
CA LEU A 13 -2.87 39.69 15.13
C LEU A 13 -3.54 38.33 15.30
N LYS A 14 -4.20 38.06 16.43
CA LYS A 14 -4.96 36.82 16.63
C LYS A 14 -6.02 36.63 15.56
N LYS A 15 -6.80 37.67 15.27
CA LYS A 15 -7.84 37.64 14.24
C LYS A 15 -7.28 37.37 12.84
N GLU A 16 -6.13 37.95 12.51
CA GLU A 16 -5.43 37.65 11.25
C GLU A 16 -4.94 36.21 11.18
N TYR A 17 -4.45 35.65 12.29
CA TYR A 17 -4.06 34.25 12.38
C TYR A 17 -5.26 33.31 12.21
N GLU A 18 -6.37 33.58 12.90
CA GLU A 18 -7.61 32.82 12.79
C GLU A 18 -8.16 32.86 11.36
N ASN A 19 -8.20 34.03 10.72
CA ASN A 19 -8.64 34.17 9.33
C ASN A 19 -7.74 33.38 8.36
N LYS A 20 -6.41 33.38 8.58
CA LYS A 20 -5.47 32.57 7.78
C LYS A 20 -5.69 31.09 8.00
N GLN A 21 -5.92 30.65 9.24
CA GLN A 21 -6.23 29.26 9.56
C GLN A 21 -7.53 28.82 8.88
N GLU A 22 -8.60 29.58 9.02
CA GLU A 22 -9.89 29.29 8.40
C GLU A 22 -9.77 29.22 6.87
N HIS A 23 -9.00 30.13 6.27
CA HIS A 23 -8.76 30.11 4.83
C HIS A 23 -8.00 28.86 4.38
N LEU A 24 -6.95 28.48 5.10
CA LEU A 24 -6.17 27.27 4.83
C LEU A 24 -7.02 26.00 4.99
N GLU A 25 -7.85 25.93 6.03
CA GLU A 25 -8.76 24.80 6.25
C GLU A 25 -9.77 24.65 5.11
N LYS A 26 -10.35 25.76 4.63
CA LYS A 26 -11.23 25.76 3.46
C LYS A 26 -10.53 25.24 2.21
N LEU A 27 -9.31 25.71 1.94
CA LEU A 27 -8.51 25.24 0.79
C LEU A 27 -8.18 23.75 0.90
N VAL A 28 -7.79 23.28 2.08
CA VAL A 28 -7.52 21.85 2.33
C VAL A 28 -8.79 21.03 2.10
N GLY A 29 -9.94 21.49 2.58
CA GLY A 29 -11.23 20.84 2.34
C GLY A 29 -11.57 20.73 0.86
N GLN A 30 -11.48 21.84 0.12
CA GLN A 30 -11.73 21.88 -1.33
C GLN A 30 -10.79 20.93 -2.09
N LEU A 31 -9.48 21.03 -1.85
CA LEU A 31 -8.48 20.17 -2.50
C LEU A 31 -8.71 18.69 -2.20
N THR A 32 -9.16 18.36 -0.99
CA THR A 32 -9.45 16.97 -0.61
C THR A 32 -10.62 16.42 -1.44
N VAL A 33 -11.70 17.18 -1.55
CA VAL A 33 -12.88 16.80 -2.35
C VAL A 33 -12.52 16.65 -3.82
N GLU A 34 -11.76 17.59 -4.38
CA GLU A 34 -11.33 17.55 -5.78
C GLU A 34 -10.44 16.34 -6.08
N VAL A 35 -9.47 16.06 -5.20
CA VAL A 35 -8.58 14.89 -5.33
C VAL A 35 -9.39 13.59 -5.30
N ASP A 36 -10.35 13.48 -4.38
CA ASP A 36 -11.18 12.28 -4.28
C ASP A 36 -12.12 12.12 -5.48
N TRP A 37 -12.67 13.22 -5.98
CA TRP A 37 -13.46 13.22 -7.21
C TRP A 37 -12.62 12.76 -8.40
N LEU A 38 -11.41 13.30 -8.57
CA LEU A 38 -10.50 12.91 -9.66
C LEU A 38 -10.12 11.43 -9.57
N LYS A 39 -9.82 10.92 -8.37
CA LYS A 39 -9.51 9.50 -8.16
C LYS A 39 -10.67 8.60 -8.57
N LYS A 40 -11.90 8.96 -8.20
CA LYS A 40 -13.13 8.21 -8.57
C LYS A 40 -13.37 8.29 -10.07
N ASN A 41 -13.28 9.48 -10.65
CA ASN A 41 -13.47 9.72 -12.07
C ASN A 41 -12.47 8.90 -12.91
N LEU A 42 -11.20 8.85 -12.49
CA LEU A 42 -10.18 8.04 -13.14
C LEU A 42 -10.52 6.55 -13.11
N VAL A 43 -11.05 6.03 -11.99
CA VAL A 43 -11.50 4.63 -11.89
C VAL A 43 -12.68 4.34 -12.81
N LEU A 44 -13.60 5.30 -12.98
CA LEU A 44 -14.77 5.14 -13.84
C LEU A 44 -14.44 5.19 -15.34
N ASN A 45 -13.49 6.03 -15.73
CA ASN A 45 -13.19 6.29 -17.15
C ASN A 45 -12.00 5.50 -17.71
N LYS A 46 -11.17 4.87 -16.85
CA LYS A 46 -9.97 4.15 -17.29
C LYS A 46 -9.90 2.76 -16.68
N SER A 47 -9.49 1.80 -17.51
CA SER A 47 -9.21 0.43 -17.07
C SER A 47 -8.06 0.39 -16.06
N LEU A 48 -7.95 -0.70 -15.31
CA LEU A 48 -6.90 -0.87 -14.31
C LEU A 48 -5.51 -0.94 -14.96
N GLU A 49 -5.44 -1.48 -16.17
CA GLU A 49 -4.26 -1.63 -17.01
C GLU A 49 -3.76 -0.26 -17.46
N ASP A 50 -4.65 0.61 -17.96
CA ASP A 50 -4.29 1.97 -18.36
C ASP A 50 -3.77 2.78 -17.16
N ARG A 51 -4.41 2.64 -16.00
CA ARG A 51 -3.98 3.34 -14.77
C ARG A 51 -2.64 2.85 -14.25
N LYS A 52 -2.25 1.60 -14.53
CA LYS A 52 -0.91 1.08 -14.22
C LYS A 52 0.16 1.68 -15.13
N VAL A 53 -0.14 1.93 -16.41
CA VAL A 53 0.79 2.56 -17.35
C VAL A 53 1.09 4.01 -16.95
N MET A 54 0.13 4.71 -16.33
CA MET A 54 0.33 6.06 -15.78
C MET A 54 1.33 6.13 -14.62
N VAL A 55 1.80 5.00 -14.09
CA VAL A 55 2.78 4.97 -12.99
C VAL A 55 4.20 4.86 -13.55
N GLU A 56 4.92 5.97 -13.48
CA GLU A 56 6.33 6.11 -13.85
C GLU A 56 7.24 5.59 -12.73
N ARG A 57 7.89 4.44 -12.95
CA ARG A 57 8.75 3.82 -11.93
C ARG A 57 10.05 4.59 -11.69
N ASP A 58 10.55 5.28 -12.71
CA ASP A 58 11.86 5.94 -12.71
C ASP A 58 11.81 7.44 -12.37
N ASN A 59 10.67 7.91 -11.84
CA ASN A 59 10.50 9.31 -11.49
C ASN A 59 11.22 9.67 -10.18
N THR A 60 12.22 10.56 -10.25
CA THR A 60 13.04 10.98 -9.11
C THR A 60 12.32 11.90 -8.13
N LYS A 61 11.25 12.58 -8.55
CA LYS A 61 10.51 13.56 -7.74
C LYS A 61 9.34 12.95 -6.97
N ILE A 62 8.68 11.93 -7.54
CA ILE A 62 7.47 11.34 -6.95
C ILE A 62 7.64 9.84 -6.86
N THR A 63 7.64 9.32 -5.64
CA THR A 63 7.74 7.87 -5.40
C THR A 63 6.55 7.13 -6.00
N VAL A 64 6.80 5.89 -6.44
CA VAL A 64 5.76 4.97 -6.95
C VAL A 64 4.57 4.82 -5.98
N LYS A 65 4.82 4.88 -4.67
CA LYS A 65 3.75 4.84 -3.65
C LYS A 65 2.79 6.03 -3.80
N ARG A 66 3.33 7.24 -3.99
CA ARG A 66 2.54 8.47 -4.10
C ARG A 66 1.81 8.53 -5.45
N GLN A 67 2.42 8.04 -6.52
CA GLN A 67 1.76 7.91 -7.82
C GLN A 67 0.60 6.90 -7.77
N ALA A 68 0.83 5.71 -7.21
CA ALA A 68 -0.20 4.67 -7.08
C ALA A 68 -1.42 5.13 -6.27
N ASN A 69 -1.22 5.95 -5.23
CA ASN A 69 -2.32 6.55 -4.47
C ASN A 69 -3.14 7.54 -5.31
N ARG A 70 -2.50 8.26 -6.24
CA ARG A 70 -3.18 9.20 -7.15
C ARG A 70 -3.91 8.49 -8.28
N THR A 71 -3.37 7.41 -8.81
CA THR A 71 -3.98 6.62 -9.89
C THR A 71 -4.96 5.56 -9.40
N SER A 72 -5.19 5.48 -8.08
CA SER A 72 -6.05 4.47 -7.44
C SER A 72 -5.64 3.03 -7.82
N VAL A 73 -4.35 2.79 -8.05
CA VAL A 73 -3.80 1.48 -8.41
C VAL A 73 -3.35 0.78 -7.13
N SER A 74 -4.03 -0.31 -6.77
CA SER A 74 -3.57 -1.16 -5.68
C SER A 74 -2.27 -1.86 -6.07
N ARG A 75 -1.28 -1.83 -5.18
CA ARG A 75 -0.04 -2.60 -5.31
C ARG A 75 -0.31 -4.06 -4.93
N HIS A 76 -1.30 -4.70 -5.57
CA HIS A 76 -1.35 -6.15 -5.51
C HIS A 76 -0.13 -6.66 -6.26
N ARG A 77 0.83 -7.20 -5.50
CA ARG A 77 1.80 -8.13 -6.07
C ARG A 77 0.95 -9.19 -6.76
N LYS A 78 1.19 -9.46 -8.05
CA LYS A 78 0.61 -10.64 -8.69
C LYS A 78 0.78 -11.78 -7.71
N GLY A 79 -0.31 -12.47 -7.36
CA GLY A 79 -0.25 -13.60 -6.44
C GLY A 79 0.90 -14.49 -6.88
N HIS A 80 1.80 -14.81 -5.96
CA HIS A 80 2.85 -15.77 -6.25
C HIS A 80 2.14 -17.04 -6.70
N ARG A 81 2.27 -17.40 -7.97
CA ARG A 81 1.76 -18.68 -8.46
C ARG A 81 2.89 -19.65 -8.21
N GLU A 82 2.70 -20.56 -7.27
CA GLU A 82 3.65 -21.65 -7.05
C GLU A 82 3.86 -22.41 -8.36
N SER A 83 5.11 -22.80 -8.62
CA SER A 83 5.40 -23.71 -9.74
C SER A 83 4.73 -25.06 -9.48
N GLU A 84 4.39 -25.79 -10.53
CA GLU A 84 3.82 -27.14 -10.40
C GLU A 84 4.74 -28.05 -9.58
N GLU A 85 6.05 -27.92 -9.75
CA GLU A 85 7.07 -28.59 -8.93
C GLU A 85 6.91 -28.27 -7.44
N ASN A 86 6.75 -27.00 -7.07
CA ASN A 86 6.61 -26.63 -5.65
C ASN A 86 5.29 -27.13 -5.05
N VAL A 87 4.20 -27.12 -5.84
CA VAL A 87 2.92 -27.70 -5.44
C VAL A 87 3.06 -29.20 -5.18
N GLN A 88 3.77 -29.93 -6.06
CA GLN A 88 4.03 -31.35 -5.86
C GLN A 88 4.87 -31.61 -4.59
N ILE A 89 5.89 -30.78 -4.33
CA ILE A 89 6.70 -30.85 -3.10
C ILE A 89 5.82 -30.66 -1.87
N MET A 90 4.93 -29.66 -1.86
CA MET A 90 3.99 -29.42 -0.76
C MET A 90 3.09 -30.63 -0.52
N HIS A 91 2.50 -31.21 -1.57
CA HIS A 91 1.67 -32.42 -1.44
C HIS A 91 2.45 -33.60 -0.85
N HIS A 92 3.70 -33.80 -1.25
CA HIS A 92 4.54 -34.87 -0.71
C HIS A 92 4.87 -34.66 0.76
N ILE A 93 5.11 -33.42 1.17
CA ILE A 93 5.34 -33.06 2.57
C ILE A 93 4.09 -33.36 3.39
N ASP A 94 2.90 -32.98 2.90
CA ASP A 94 1.62 -33.24 3.56
C ASP A 94 1.36 -34.75 3.72
N GLU A 95 1.63 -35.56 2.69
CA GLU A 95 1.52 -37.02 2.76
C GLU A 95 2.40 -37.62 3.85
N ILE A 96 3.64 -37.14 3.98
CA ILE A 96 4.58 -37.59 5.01
C ILE A 96 4.05 -37.21 6.39
N TYR A 97 3.53 -35.99 6.53
CA TYR A 97 3.02 -35.49 7.79
C TYR A 97 1.74 -36.20 8.24
N MET A 98 0.85 -36.53 7.30
CA MET A 98 -0.35 -37.33 7.59
C MET A 98 -0.01 -38.75 8.07
N LYS A 99 1.02 -39.38 7.49
CA LYS A 99 1.46 -40.72 7.89
C LYS A 99 2.27 -40.71 9.18
N HIS A 100 3.02 -39.64 9.42
CA HIS A 100 3.93 -39.51 10.56
C HIS A 100 3.80 -38.15 11.24
N PRO A 101 2.69 -37.87 11.95
CA PRO A 101 2.42 -36.57 12.55
C PRO A 101 3.39 -36.17 13.69
N TYR A 102 4.21 -37.12 14.15
CA TYR A 102 5.26 -36.93 15.15
C TYR A 102 6.64 -36.62 14.53
N PHE A 103 6.75 -36.53 13.20
CA PHE A 103 8.01 -36.15 12.56
C PHE A 103 8.26 -34.66 12.72
N GLY A 104 9.33 -34.32 13.44
CA GLY A 104 9.91 -32.98 13.37
C GLY A 104 10.65 -32.76 12.05
N TYR A 105 10.94 -31.49 11.75
CA TYR A 105 11.61 -31.01 10.53
C TYR A 105 12.78 -31.88 10.05
N ARG A 106 13.68 -32.29 10.96
CA ARG A 106 14.87 -33.10 10.62
C ARG A 106 14.52 -34.47 10.04
N ARG A 107 13.50 -35.13 10.59
CA ARG A 107 13.05 -36.46 10.10
C ARG A 107 12.24 -36.32 8.82
N MET A 108 11.49 -35.23 8.68
CA MET A 108 10.75 -34.93 7.44
C MET A 108 11.70 -34.75 6.25
N ILE A 109 12.78 -33.97 6.40
CA ILE A 109 13.76 -33.77 5.32
C ILE A 109 14.42 -35.08 4.94
N GLN A 110 14.92 -35.84 5.92
CA GLN A 110 15.58 -37.11 5.65
C GLN A 110 14.64 -38.07 4.90
N PHE A 111 13.38 -38.16 5.32
CA PHE A 111 12.40 -39.02 4.67
C PHE A 111 12.04 -38.52 3.26
N PHE A 112 11.94 -37.20 3.09
CA PHE A 112 11.66 -36.57 1.81
C PHE A 112 12.81 -36.77 0.81
N GLU A 113 14.07 -36.60 1.24
CA GLU A 113 15.27 -36.88 0.45
C GLU A 113 15.34 -38.34 0.01
N ILE A 114 15.05 -39.29 0.93
CA ILE A 114 14.98 -40.71 0.60
C ILE A 114 13.86 -40.99 -0.41
N LYS A 115 12.69 -40.35 -0.27
CA LYS A 115 11.56 -40.56 -1.19
C LYS A 115 11.87 -40.02 -2.59
N ILE A 116 12.54 -38.87 -2.70
CA ILE A 116 13.00 -38.33 -3.99
C ILE A 116 14.04 -39.25 -4.65
N GLN A 117 15.00 -39.77 -3.88
CA GLN A 117 16.04 -40.68 -4.39
C GLN A 117 15.49 -42.03 -4.86
N ASN A 118 14.29 -42.43 -4.43
CA ASN A 118 13.64 -43.69 -4.83
C ASN A 118 12.58 -43.51 -5.94
N GLN A 119 12.32 -42.28 -6.39
CA GLN A 119 11.38 -41.98 -7.48
C GLN A 119 12.07 -41.59 -8.81
N PHE A 120 13.40 -41.58 -8.86
CA PHE A 120 14.22 -41.42 -10.07
C PHE A 120 15.09 -42.65 -10.32
#